data_AF-A0AAW9EEN5-F1
#
_entry.id   AF-A0AAW9EEN5-F1
#
_cell.length_a   1.000
_cell.length_b   1.000
_cell.length_c   1.000
_cell.angle_alpha   90.00
_cell.angle_beta   90.00
_cell.angle_gamma   90.00
#
_symmetry.space_group_name_H-M   'P 1'
#
loop_
_entity.id
_entity.type
_entity.pdbx_description
1 polymer ?
#
loop_
_entity_poly.entity_id
_entity_poly.type
_entity_poly.pdbx_seq_one_letter_code
_entity_poly.pdbx_strand_id
1 'polypeptide(L)' 'SQKAQAFEQDRQRRSNEERGKLVTRIQSAVKAVAADQSIDLVVDANAVAFNSSDVKDITADVLKQVK' A
#
# COMPACT_ATOMS: atom_id res chain seq x y z
N SER A 1 19.07 -13.46 -27.53
CA SER A 1 19.07 -12.27 -28.40
C SER A 1 19.03 -11.03 -27.53
N GLN A 2 19.86 -10.02 -27.82
CA GLN A 2 20.01 -8.81 -26.98
C GLN A 2 18.69 -8.02 -26.82
N LYS A 3 17.81 -8.05 -27.84
CA LYS A 3 16.47 -7.44 -27.80
C LYS A 3 15.53 -8.11 -26.79
N ALA A 4 15.57 -9.44 -26.66
CA ALA A 4 14.73 -10.16 -25.70
C ALA A 4 15.15 -9.85 -24.26
N GLN A 5 16.46 -9.73 -24.01
CA GLN A 5 16.99 -9.37 -22.69
C GLN A 5 16.62 -7.93 -22.31
N ALA A 6 16.74 -6.98 -23.25
CA ALA A 6 16.36 -5.59 -23.03
C ALA A 6 14.86 -5.44 -22.75
N PHE A 7 14.02 -6.21 -23.45
CA PHE A 7 12.57 -6.23 -23.21
C PHE A 7 12.22 -6.75 -21.81
N GLU A 8 12.84 -7.85 -21.36
CA GLU A 8 12.56 -8.40 -20.02
C GLU A 8 13.00 -7.44 -18.91
N GLN A 9 14.15 -6.79 -19.07
CA GLN A 9 14.63 -5.75 -18.13
C GLN A 9 13.65 -4.57 -18.06
N ASP A 10 13.19 -4.06 -19.20
CA ASP A 10 12.21 -2.97 -19.23
C ASP A 10 10.87 -3.38 -18.61
N ARG A 11 10.42 -4.61 -18.88
CA ARG A 11 9.20 -5.16 -18.30
C ARG A 11 9.29 -5.24 -16.78
N GLN A 12 10.41 -5.76 -16.26
CA GLN A 12 10.64 -5.85 -14.81
C GLN A 12 10.70 -4.46 -14.17
N ARG A 13 11.40 -3.50 -14.80
CA ARG A 13 11.46 -2.11 -14.36
C ARG A 13 10.06 -1.49 -14.26
N ARG A 14 9.27 -1.58 -15.33
CA ARG A 14 7.90 -1.04 -15.35
C ARG A 14 6.98 -1.73 -14.34
N SER A 15 7.09 -3.04 -14.16
CA SER A 15 6.34 -3.76 -13.12
C SER A 15 6.62 -3.19 -11.72
N ASN A 16 7.88 -2.91 -11.40
CA ASN A 16 8.26 -2.34 -10.13
C ASN A 16 7.79 -0.88 -9.97
N GLU A 17 7.87 -0.07 -11.03
CA GLU A 17 7.39 1.32 -11.04
C GLU A 17 5.89 1.40 -10.80
N GLU A 18 5.08 0.60 -11.50
CA GLU A 18 3.63 0.61 -11.32
C GLU A 18 3.23 0.06 -9.94
N ARG A 19 3.90 -0.97 -9.43
CA ARG A 19 3.71 -1.44 -8.05
C ARG A 19 4.05 -0.33 -7.04
N GLY A 20 5.15 0.39 -7.23
CA GLY A 20 5.55 1.50 -6.37
C GLY A 20 4.54 2.65 -6.35
N LYS A 21 3.96 2.98 -7.51
CA LYS A 21 2.89 3.99 -7.61
C LYS A 21 1.64 3.58 -6.83
N LEU A 22 1.23 2.31 -6.93
CA LEU A 22 0.09 1.78 -6.17
C LEU A 22 0.34 1.86 -4.66
N VAL A 23 1.51 1.41 -4.20
CA VAL A 23 1.90 1.48 -2.78
C VAL A 23 1.87 2.93 -2.28
N THR A 24 2.39 3.88 -3.06
CA THR A 24 2.40 5.30 -2.69
C THR A 24 0.99 5.88 -2.54
N ARG A 25 0.06 5.51 -3.44
CA ARG A 25 -1.36 5.93 -3.35
C ARG A 25 -2.04 5.36 -2.11
N ILE A 26 -1.80 4.08 -1.83
CA ILE A 26 -2.31 3.42 -0.61
C ILE A 26 -1.78 4.11 0.64
N GLN A 27 -0.47 4.37 0.73
CA GLN A 27 0.13 5.07 1.87
C GLN A 27 -0.43 6.48 2.06
N SER A 28 -0.75 7.18 0.97
CA SER A 28 -1.39 8.49 1.04
C SER A 28 -2.81 8.41 1.59
N ALA A 29 -3.58 7.40 1.17
CA ALA A 29 -4.92 7.14 1.70
C ALA A 29 -4.88 6.72 3.19
N VAL A 30 -3.92 5.87 3.59
CA VAL A 30 -3.68 5.51 5.00
C VAL A 30 -3.44 6.75 5.85
N LYS A 31 -2.53 7.64 5.41
CA LYS A 31 -2.24 8.89 6.13
C LYS A 31 -3.47 9.79 6.25
N ALA A 32 -4.27 9.91 5.19
CA ALA A 32 -5.49 10.72 5.22
C ALA A 32 -6.53 10.17 6.22
N VAL A 33 -6.76 8.86 6.22
CA VAL A 33 -7.69 8.22 7.17
C VAL A 33 -7.18 8.30 8.60
N ALA A 34 -5.88 8.08 8.82
CA ALA A 34 -5.27 8.18 10.15
C ALA A 34 -5.40 9.61 10.71
N ALA A 35 -5.14 10.63 9.89
CA ALA A 35 -5.30 12.02 10.30
C ALA A 35 -6.77 12.38 10.63
N ASP A 36 -7.72 11.95 9.80
CA ASP A 36 -9.15 12.18 10.02
C ASP A 36 -9.67 11.53 11.31
N GLN A 37 -9.14 10.34 11.64
CA GLN A 37 -9.55 9.56 12.80
C GLN A 37 -8.65 9.77 14.04
N SER A 38 -7.70 10.72 13.98
CA SER A 38 -6.74 10.98 15.07
C SER A 38 -5.96 9.75 15.52
N ILE A 39 -5.51 8.93 14.56
CA ILE A 39 -4.69 7.74 14.78
C ILE A 39 -3.21 8.09 14.62
N ASP A 40 -2.43 7.91 15.67
CA ASP A 40 -0.99 8.23 15.66
C ASP A 40 -0.11 7.11 15.07
N LEU A 41 -0.57 5.85 15.15
CA LEU A 41 0.17 4.67 14.67
C LEU A 41 -0.74 3.69 13.95
N VAL A 42 -0.34 3.32 12.73
CA VAL A 42 -0.97 2.26 11.94
C VAL A 42 0.06 1.14 11.76
N VAL A 43 -0.34 -0.10 12.05
CA VAL A 43 0.50 -1.29 11.93
C VAL A 43 -0.05 -2.18 10.81
N ASP A 44 0.84 -2.76 9.99
CA ASP A 44 0.45 -3.75 8.97
C ASP A 44 -0.12 -5.00 9.64
N ALA A 45 -1.32 -5.41 9.24
CA ALA A 45 -2.00 -6.58 9.78
C ALA A 45 -1.17 -7.87 9.65
N ASN A 46 -0.32 -8.01 8.62
CA ASN A 46 0.56 -9.17 8.46
C ASN A 46 1.63 -9.29 9.57
N ALA A 47 1.93 -8.18 10.26
CA ALA A 47 2.83 -8.16 11.40
C ALA A 47 2.11 -8.36 12.76
N VAL A 48 0.78 -8.45 12.76
CA VAL A 48 -0.04 -8.54 13.97
C VAL A 48 -0.60 -9.95 14.11
N ALA A 49 -0.19 -10.67 15.17
CA ALA A 49 -0.70 -12.02 15.43
C ALA A 49 -2.14 -12.01 15.98
N PHE A 50 -2.52 -10.98 16.75
CA PHE A 50 -3.84 -10.79 17.34
C PHE A 50 -4.02 -9.33 17.78
N ASN A 51 -5.23 -8.79 17.65
CA ASN A 51 -5.66 -7.55 18.29
C ASN A 51 -7.09 -7.72 18.84
N SER A 52 -7.45 -6.92 19.86
CA SER A 52 -8.82 -6.92 20.37
C SER A 52 -9.78 -6.22 19.40
N SER A 53 -11.08 -6.47 19.53
CA SER A 53 -12.12 -5.82 18.72
C SER A 53 -12.14 -4.29 18.83
N ASP A 54 -11.58 -3.74 19.91
CA ASP A 54 -11.54 -2.31 20.16
C ASP A 54 -10.40 -1.63 19.37
N VAL A 55 -9.45 -2.40 18.84
CA VAL A 55 -8.43 -1.92 17.91
C VAL A 55 -9.04 -1.87 16.51
N LYS A 56 -9.28 -0.67 16.01
CA LYS A 56 -9.93 -0.46 14.71
C LYS A 56 -9.06 -0.93 13.55
N ASP A 57 -9.62 -1.78 12.69
CA ASP A 57 -9.10 -2.04 11.35
C ASP A 57 -9.60 -0.98 10.36
N ILE A 58 -8.68 -0.22 9.77
CA ILE A 58 -9.00 0.87 8.83
C ILE A 58 -8.94 0.44 7.35
N THR A 59 -8.68 -0.83 7.04
CA THR A 59 -8.49 -1.31 5.66
C THR A 59 -9.65 -0.91 4.73
N ALA A 60 -10.89 -1.05 5.20
CA ALA A 60 -12.08 -0.68 4.44
C ALA A 60 -12.23 0.84 4.24
N ASP A 61 -11.84 1.64 5.24
CA ASP A 61 -11.87 3.11 5.16
C ASP A 61 -10.79 3.61 4.21
N VAL A 62 -9.59 3.03 4.27
CA VAL A 62 -8.47 3.33 3.37
C VAL A 62 -8.83 3.01 1.93
N LEU A 63 -9.46 1.86 1.65
CA LEU A 63 -9.84 1.47 0.30
C LEU A 63 -10.77 2.50 -0.37
N LYS A 64 -11.68 3.12 0.39
CA LYS A 64 -12.58 4.17 -0.11
C LYS A 64 -11.84 5.47 -0.46
N GLN A 65 -10.67 5.69 0.14
CA GLN A 65 -9.89 6.91 -0.01
C GLN A 65 -8.80 6.82 -1.09
N VAL A 66 -8.49 5.61 -1.59
CA VAL A 66 -7.58 5.44 -2.72
C VAL A 66 -8.22 6.00 -4.00
N LYS A 67 -7.50 6.90 -4.68
CA LYS A 67 -7.89 7.53 -5.96
C LYS A 67 -6.94 7.14 -7.10
#